data_AF-A0A7R9AIN0-F1
#
_entry.id   AF-A0A7R9AIN0-F1
#
_cell.length_a   1.000
_cell.length_b   1.000
_cell.length_c   1.000
_cell.angle_alpha   90.00
_cell.angle_beta   90.00
_cell.angle_gamma   90.00
#
_symmetry.space_group_name_H-M   'P 1'
#
loop_
_entity.id
_entity.type
_entity.pdbx_description
1 polymer ?
#
loop_
_entity_poly.entity_id
_entity_poly.type
_entity_poly.pdbx_seq_one_letter_code
_entity_poly.pdbx_strand_id
1 'polypeptide(L)'
;TTETASTLKPEYAIVIHGGAGTIEKKDMDAATEKLYLDALNEALNIGETILKNANCGLEIVDPSYFHTEKRWNSLQKILKEDEQKTELSEDEKGNKKHGTVGCVALDKAGNIVAGTSTGGMTNKRFNRLGDAPIIGAGTYADNNTCGVSCTGHGEYFIRYTVARDIAALMEYKGVSLKEACQYIIYEKLVQKGGEGGLVAIDKDGNIEMPFNSSGMYRGFAKDGKREVKIYKD
;
A
#
# COMPACT_ATOMS: atom_id res chain seq x y z
N THR A 1 17.52 5.38 46.32
CA THR A 1 16.50 5.79 45.34
C THR A 1 17.15 5.80 43.98
N THR A 2 16.84 4.80 43.15
CA THR A 2 17.36 4.67 41.79
C THR A 2 16.57 5.60 40.87
N GLU A 3 17.21 6.68 40.42
CA GLU A 3 16.70 7.50 39.31
C GLU A 3 16.62 6.64 38.05
N THR A 4 15.41 6.38 37.58
CA THR A 4 15.19 5.86 36.23
C THR A 4 15.50 6.97 35.24
N ALA A 5 16.60 6.84 34.50
CA ALA A 5 16.91 7.67 33.35
C ALA A 5 15.76 7.54 32.33
N SER A 6 14.93 8.58 32.25
CA SER A 6 13.98 8.77 31.15
C SER A 6 14.79 8.93 29.87
N THR A 7 14.87 7.88 29.05
CA THR A 7 15.40 7.99 27.69
C THR A 7 14.37 8.77 26.87
N LEU A 8 14.53 10.10 26.85
CA LEU A 8 13.75 10.99 26.00
C LEU A 8 13.87 10.51 24.55
N LYS A 9 12.73 10.12 23.97
CA LYS A 9 12.65 9.79 22.54
C LYS A 9 12.91 11.06 21.73
N PRO A 10 13.68 10.99 20.63
CA PRO A 10 13.88 12.14 19.77
C PRO A 10 12.55 12.58 19.15
N GLU A 11 12.37 13.88 18.93
CA GLU A 11 11.16 14.45 18.31
C GLU A 11 10.94 13.92 16.89
N TYR A 12 12.02 13.67 16.16
CA TYR A 12 12.01 13.05 14.84
C TYR A 12 13.29 12.24 14.60
N ALA A 13 13.20 11.28 13.70
CA ALA A 13 14.35 10.55 13.17
C ALA A 13 14.10 10.28 11.68
N ILE A 14 15.11 10.52 10.86
CA ILE A 14 15.08 10.23 9.42
C ILE A 14 16.32 9.43 9.06
N VAL A 15 16.12 8.40 8.24
CA VAL A 15 17.20 7.59 7.67
C VAL A 15 16.95 7.50 6.18
N ILE A 16 18.00 7.74 5.40
CA ILE A 16 17.97 7.65 3.94
C ILE A 16 19.04 6.65 3.48
N HIS A 17 18.83 6.05 2.32
CA HIS A 17 19.85 5.23 1.64
C HIS A 17 19.96 5.65 0.18
N GLY A 18 21.16 5.50 -0.39
CA GLY A 18 21.36 5.52 -1.84
C GLY A 18 21.22 4.12 -2.46
N GLY A 19 21.45 3.99 -3.76
CA GLY A 19 21.58 2.68 -4.40
C GLY A 19 22.76 1.88 -3.82
N ALA A 20 22.58 0.57 -3.62
CA ALA A 20 23.63 -0.31 -3.11
C ALA A 20 24.39 -0.97 -4.28
N GLY A 21 25.73 -0.94 -4.24
CA GLY A 21 26.59 -1.66 -5.19
C GLY A 21 26.82 -0.99 -6.55
N THR A 22 26.55 0.31 -6.69
CA THR A 22 26.60 0.99 -7.99
C THR A 22 27.99 1.50 -8.37
N ILE A 23 28.84 1.86 -7.40
CA ILE A 23 30.20 2.38 -7.61
C ILE A 23 31.12 1.82 -6.52
N GLU A 24 32.19 1.13 -6.95
CA GLU A 24 33.24 0.67 -6.05
C GLU A 24 34.13 1.84 -5.62
N LYS A 25 34.73 1.79 -4.42
CA LYS A 25 35.55 2.90 -3.90
C LYS A 25 36.71 3.30 -4.82
N LYS A 26 37.27 2.34 -5.57
CA LYS A 26 38.33 2.56 -6.55
C LYS A 26 37.89 3.36 -7.78
N ASP A 27 36.58 3.36 -8.07
CA ASP A 27 35.96 4.01 -9.22
C ASP A 27 35.24 5.32 -8.82
N MET A 28 35.47 5.78 -7.58
CA MET A 28 34.90 7.00 -7.01
C MET A 28 35.97 8.09 -6.92
N ASP A 29 35.85 9.13 -7.75
CA ASP A 29 36.66 10.34 -7.57
C ASP A 29 36.04 11.29 -6.53
N ALA A 30 36.87 12.20 -6.00
CA ALA A 30 36.45 13.11 -4.94
C ALA A 30 35.35 14.09 -5.39
N ALA A 31 35.27 14.42 -6.69
CA ALA A 31 34.24 15.32 -7.20
C ALA A 31 32.87 14.63 -7.24
N THR A 32 32.85 13.37 -7.69
CA THR A 32 31.67 12.51 -7.76
C THR A 32 31.20 12.14 -6.36
N GLU A 33 32.10 11.76 -5.45
CA GLU A 33 31.77 11.51 -4.04
C GLU A 33 31.10 12.74 -3.41
N LYS A 34 31.65 13.93 -3.66
CA LYS A 34 31.07 15.18 -3.18
C LYS A 34 29.66 15.41 -3.73
N LEU A 35 29.41 15.16 -5.03
CA LEU A 35 28.07 15.28 -5.61
C LEU A 35 27.06 14.35 -4.92
N TYR A 36 27.44 13.10 -4.63
CA TYR A 36 26.58 12.18 -3.89
C TYR A 36 26.31 12.64 -2.45
N LEU A 37 27.35 13.12 -1.75
CA LEU A 37 27.20 13.66 -0.40
C LEU A 37 26.30 14.91 -0.40
N ASP A 38 26.48 15.81 -1.36
CA ASP A 38 25.65 17.02 -1.49
C ASP A 38 24.18 16.64 -1.74
N ALA A 39 23.90 15.67 -2.61
CA ALA A 39 22.54 15.17 -2.86
C ALA A 39 21.91 14.46 -1.63
N LEU A 40 22.69 13.64 -0.91
CA LEU A 40 22.23 13.00 0.33
C LEU A 40 21.89 14.05 1.41
N ASN A 41 22.74 15.08 1.55
CA ASN A 41 22.49 16.18 2.48
C ASN A 41 21.27 17.01 2.08
N GLU A 42 21.07 17.28 0.79
CA GLU A 42 19.86 17.96 0.30
C GLU A 42 18.59 17.17 0.65
N ALA A 43 18.58 15.86 0.40
CA ALA A 43 17.45 14.99 0.75
C ALA A 43 17.18 14.97 2.27
N LEU A 44 18.23 14.89 3.10
CA LEU A 44 18.11 14.99 4.55
C LEU A 44 17.55 16.35 4.98
N ASN A 45 18.03 17.45 4.41
CA ASN A 45 17.58 18.80 4.74
C ASN A 45 16.10 19.02 4.39
N ILE A 46 15.65 18.52 3.23
CA ILE A 46 14.25 18.58 2.83
C ILE A 46 13.41 17.76 3.82
N GLY A 47 13.81 16.51 4.08
CA GLY A 47 13.09 15.63 5.00
C GLY A 47 13.03 16.19 6.42
N GLU A 48 14.14 16.74 6.92
CA GLU A 48 14.20 17.41 8.22
C GLU A 48 13.32 18.65 8.26
N THR A 49 13.30 19.46 7.19
CA THR A 49 12.43 20.65 7.08
C THR A 49 10.96 20.26 7.13
N ILE A 50 10.58 19.18 6.42
CA ILE A 50 9.23 18.64 6.45
C ILE A 50 8.90 18.12 7.86
N LEU A 51 9.82 17.39 8.51
CA LEU A 51 9.58 16.83 9.85
C LEU A 51 9.49 17.92 10.93
N LYS A 52 10.33 18.95 10.88
CA LYS A 52 10.32 20.09 11.81
C LYS A 52 9.06 20.94 11.67
N ASN A 53 8.66 21.23 10.44
CA ASN A 53 7.53 22.13 10.17
C ASN A 53 6.22 21.37 9.98
N ALA A 54 6.29 20.04 9.96
CA ALA A 54 5.24 19.13 9.54
C ALA A 54 4.66 19.45 8.14
N ASN A 55 5.40 20.21 7.32
CA ASN A 55 4.88 20.89 6.14
C ASN A 55 5.56 20.40 4.85
N CYS A 56 4.77 19.81 3.95
CA CYS A 56 5.14 19.44 2.58
C CYS A 56 4.43 20.33 1.54
N GLY A 57 4.01 21.54 1.93
CA GLY A 57 3.11 22.41 1.18
C GLY A 57 1.63 22.00 1.29
N LEU A 58 1.33 20.98 2.10
CA LEU A 58 -0.02 20.50 2.39
C LEU A 58 -0.47 21.04 3.75
N GLU A 59 -1.72 21.49 3.81
CA GLU A 59 -2.36 21.89 5.06
C GLU A 59 -2.46 20.68 5.99
N ILE A 60 -1.88 20.80 7.19
CA ILE A 60 -2.10 19.82 8.25
C ILE A 60 -3.40 20.16 8.93
N VAL A 61 -4.31 19.21 8.90
CA VAL A 61 -5.61 19.32 9.56
C VAL A 61 -5.61 18.52 10.86
N ASP A 62 -6.43 18.96 11.81
CA ASP A 62 -6.69 18.19 13.02
C ASP A 62 -7.31 16.82 12.67
N PRO A 63 -7.00 15.72 13.38
CA PRO A 63 -7.57 14.41 13.10
C PRO A 63 -9.11 14.35 13.07
N SER A 64 -9.79 15.28 13.76
CA SER A 64 -11.25 15.45 13.68
C SER A 64 -11.76 15.70 12.25
N TYR A 65 -10.92 16.20 11.35
CA TYR A 65 -11.23 16.32 9.92
C TYR A 65 -11.63 14.99 9.29
N PHE A 66 -11.01 13.88 9.71
CA PHE A 66 -11.32 12.53 9.20
C PHE A 66 -12.49 11.86 9.92
N HIS A 67 -13.03 12.48 10.96
CA HIS A 67 -14.14 11.94 11.72
C HIS A 67 -15.44 12.01 10.90
N THR A 68 -16.20 10.91 10.90
CA THR A 68 -17.57 10.90 10.38
C THR A 68 -18.46 10.13 11.34
N GLU A 69 -19.65 10.66 11.60
CA GLU A 69 -20.63 10.02 12.49
C GLU A 69 -20.96 8.59 12.04
N LYS A 70 -21.01 8.34 10.73
CA LYS A 70 -21.20 7.01 10.16
C LYS A 70 -20.08 6.02 10.56
N ARG A 71 -18.81 6.42 10.50
CA ARG A 71 -17.69 5.55 10.89
C ARG A 71 -17.61 5.39 12.41
N TRP A 72 -17.92 6.43 13.16
CA TRP A 72 -18.04 6.38 14.62
C TRP A 72 -19.12 5.38 15.06
N ASN A 73 -20.32 5.47 14.52
CA ASN A 73 -21.41 4.54 14.82
C ASN A 73 -21.07 3.09 14.43
N SER A 74 -20.33 2.89 13.33
CA SER A 74 -19.81 1.56 12.96
C SER A 74 -18.82 1.00 13.98
N LEU A 75 -17.97 1.84 14.57
CA LEU A 75 -17.06 1.43 15.64
C LEU A 75 -17.84 1.07 16.91
N GLN A 76 -18.76 1.93 17.33
CA GLN A 76 -19.59 1.70 18.52
C GLN A 76 -20.38 0.39 18.42
N LYS A 77 -20.89 0.05 17.23
CA LYS A 77 -21.57 -1.23 16.98
C LYS A 77 -20.62 -2.42 17.18
N ILE A 78 -19.43 -2.38 16.60
CA ILE A 78 -18.44 -3.47 16.71
C ILE A 78 -18.01 -3.66 18.16
N LEU A 79 -17.77 -2.58 18.92
CA LEU A 79 -17.39 -2.67 20.32
C LEU A 79 -18.47 -3.35 21.18
N LYS A 80 -19.76 -3.04 20.94
CA LYS A 80 -20.88 -3.70 21.63
C LYS A 80 -20.99 -5.19 21.26
N GLU A 81 -20.78 -5.53 20.00
CA GLU A 81 -20.77 -6.91 19.53
C GLU A 81 -19.61 -7.71 20.16
N ASP A 82 -18.44 -7.09 20.29
CA ASP A 82 -17.26 -7.70 20.93
C ASP A 82 -17.46 -7.90 22.44
N GLU A 83 -18.11 -6.95 23.15
CA GLU A 83 -18.44 -7.07 24.58
C GLU A 83 -19.44 -8.19 24.90
N GLN A 84 -20.34 -8.50 23.97
CA GLN A 84 -21.37 -9.53 24.14
C GLN A 84 -20.88 -10.95 23.81
N LYS A 85 -19.66 -11.10 23.27
CA LYS A 85 -19.05 -12.40 22.96
C LYS A 85 -18.22 -12.89 24.16
N THR A 86 -18.75 -13.86 24.89
CA THR A 86 -18.11 -14.46 26.09
C THR A 86 -17.07 -15.54 25.78
N GLU A 87 -16.88 -15.95 24.52
CA GLU A 87 -15.85 -16.91 24.12
C GLU A 87 -15.22 -16.55 22.77
N LEU A 88 -13.91 -16.81 22.65
CA LEU A 88 -13.12 -16.69 21.42
C LEU A 88 -13.56 -17.77 20.42
N SER A 89 -14.62 -17.52 19.66
CA SER A 89 -14.90 -18.32 18.47
C SER A 89 -14.05 -17.82 17.29
N GLU A 90 -13.25 -18.72 16.72
CA GLU A 90 -12.27 -18.44 15.65
C GLU A 90 -12.89 -18.18 14.25
N ASP A 91 -14.21 -18.14 14.13
CA ASP A 91 -14.88 -18.03 12.84
C ASP A 91 -16.09 -17.10 12.91
N GLU A 92 -15.89 -15.80 12.64
CA GLU A 92 -16.91 -15.00 11.95
C GLU A 92 -16.27 -14.04 10.94
N LYS A 93 -16.21 -14.58 9.72
CA LYS A 93 -15.85 -13.98 8.45
C LYS A 93 -16.71 -12.76 8.12
N GLY A 94 -16.09 -11.70 7.63
CA GLY A 94 -16.63 -11.02 6.44
C GLY A 94 -17.39 -9.70 6.60
N ASN A 95 -17.28 -8.94 7.69
CA ASN A 95 -17.93 -7.61 7.74
C ASN A 95 -17.08 -6.45 8.28
N LYS A 96 -15.76 -6.59 8.32
CA LYS A 96 -14.86 -5.43 8.52
C LYS A 96 -14.71 -4.72 7.18
N LYS A 97 -15.57 -3.72 6.94
CA LYS A 97 -15.58 -2.92 5.70
C LYS A 97 -14.25 -2.20 5.52
N HIS A 98 -13.40 -2.73 4.64
CA HIS A 98 -12.13 -2.13 4.24
C HIS A 98 -12.39 -0.85 3.44
N GLY A 99 -11.73 0.24 3.86
CA GLY A 99 -11.78 1.53 3.20
C GLY A 99 -10.45 1.87 2.53
N THR A 100 -9.89 0.93 1.77
CA THR A 100 -8.68 1.16 0.98
C THR A 100 -9.07 1.65 -0.41
N VAL A 101 -8.38 2.68 -0.87
CA VAL A 101 -8.49 3.24 -2.22
C VAL A 101 -7.13 3.15 -2.90
N GLY A 102 -7.12 3.15 -4.22
CA GLY A 102 -5.88 3.24 -4.95
C GLY A 102 -6.07 3.37 -6.45
N CYS A 103 -4.95 3.56 -7.14
CA CYS A 103 -4.89 3.89 -8.54
C CYS A 103 -3.62 3.30 -9.16
N VAL A 104 -3.72 2.96 -10.45
CA VAL A 104 -2.58 2.65 -11.32
C VAL A 104 -2.76 3.46 -12.59
N ALA A 105 -1.68 4.03 -13.11
CA ALA A 105 -1.69 4.78 -14.36
C ALA A 105 -0.49 4.41 -15.23
N LEU A 106 -0.70 4.43 -16.55
CA LEU A 106 0.31 4.31 -17.59
C LEU A 106 0.30 5.61 -18.39
N ASP A 107 1.44 6.28 -18.52
CA ASP A 107 1.56 7.53 -19.29
C ASP A 107 1.97 7.28 -20.76
N LYS A 108 2.00 8.35 -21.56
CA LYS A 108 2.39 8.28 -22.99
C LYS A 108 3.88 7.99 -23.21
N ALA A 109 4.72 8.16 -22.19
CA ALA A 109 6.14 7.83 -22.24
C ALA A 109 6.40 6.37 -21.84
N GLY A 110 5.35 5.61 -21.48
CA GLY A 110 5.46 4.22 -21.06
C GLY A 110 5.76 4.04 -19.57
N ASN A 111 5.65 5.10 -18.76
CA ASN A 111 5.87 5.00 -17.32
C ASN A 111 4.62 4.51 -16.60
N ILE A 112 4.82 3.59 -15.67
CA ILE A 112 3.79 3.04 -14.82
C ILE A 112 3.96 3.58 -13.40
N VAL A 113 2.86 4.08 -12.83
CA VAL A 113 2.79 4.52 -11.43
C VAL A 113 1.61 3.87 -10.72
N ALA A 114 1.81 3.53 -9.45
CA ALA A 114 0.77 2.98 -8.59
C ALA A 114 0.75 3.69 -7.23
N GLY A 115 -0.44 3.85 -6.65
CA GLY A 115 -0.60 4.45 -5.32
C GLY A 115 -1.79 3.86 -4.59
N THR A 116 -1.63 3.62 -3.28
CA THR A 116 -2.64 3.02 -2.42
C THR A 116 -2.70 3.79 -1.09
N SER A 117 -3.91 4.03 -0.58
CA SER A 117 -4.14 4.75 0.68
C SER A 117 -5.29 4.12 1.47
N THR A 118 -5.18 4.13 2.80
CA THR A 118 -6.16 3.48 3.67
C THR A 118 -6.19 4.07 5.08
N GLY A 119 -7.38 4.10 5.69
CA GLY A 119 -7.51 4.28 7.15
C GLY A 119 -7.22 2.99 7.95
N GLY A 120 -7.11 1.86 7.25
CA GLY A 120 -7.00 0.53 7.83
C GLY A 120 -8.38 -0.08 8.13
N MET A 121 -8.43 -0.90 9.17
CA MET A 121 -9.65 -1.62 9.58
C MET A 121 -10.34 -0.89 10.75
N THR A 122 -11.67 -0.92 10.76
CA THR A 122 -12.44 -0.50 11.94
C THR A 122 -12.08 -1.39 13.13
N ASN A 123 -11.94 -0.79 14.31
CA ASN A 123 -11.50 -1.46 15.54
C ASN A 123 -10.11 -2.14 15.41
N LYS A 124 -9.19 -1.56 14.60
CA LYS A 124 -7.80 -2.04 14.56
C LYS A 124 -7.11 -1.79 15.90
N ARG A 125 -6.23 -2.71 16.32
CA ARG A 125 -5.31 -2.45 17.43
C ARG A 125 -4.48 -1.20 17.14
N PHE A 126 -4.15 -0.45 18.18
CA PHE A 126 -3.20 0.66 18.07
C PHE A 126 -1.91 0.16 17.40
N ASN A 127 -1.39 0.92 16.44
CA ASN A 127 -0.23 0.57 15.61
C ASN A 127 -0.36 -0.66 14.69
N ARG A 128 -1.56 -1.23 14.47
CA ARG A 128 -1.73 -2.25 13.41
C ARG A 128 -1.47 -1.63 12.03
N LEU A 129 -0.49 -2.20 11.31
CA LEU A 129 -0.15 -1.85 9.93
C LEU A 129 -0.80 -2.83 8.95
N GLY A 130 -1.32 -2.30 7.82
CA GLY A 130 -1.84 -3.09 6.71
C GLY A 130 -0.86 -3.16 5.54
N ASP A 131 -1.34 -3.65 4.40
CA ASP A 131 -0.58 -3.86 3.17
C ASP A 131 -0.28 -2.57 2.39
N ALA A 132 -1.19 -1.58 2.44
CA ALA A 132 -1.12 -0.37 1.62
C ALA A 132 0.24 0.37 1.65
N PRO A 133 0.93 0.59 2.80
CA PRO A 133 2.22 1.28 2.81
C PRO A 133 3.43 0.36 2.52
N ILE A 134 3.21 -0.93 2.26
CA ILE A 134 4.29 -1.92 2.08
C ILE A 134 4.44 -2.21 0.59
N ILE A 135 5.58 -1.79 0.02
CA ILE A 135 5.92 -2.04 -1.39
C ILE A 135 5.98 -3.54 -1.65
N GLY A 136 5.30 -3.96 -2.71
CA GLY A 136 5.17 -5.37 -3.11
C GLY A 136 4.05 -6.12 -2.39
N ALA A 137 3.46 -5.56 -1.32
CA ALA A 137 2.25 -6.12 -0.70
C ALA A 137 1.01 -5.43 -1.26
N GLY A 138 0.80 -4.15 -0.90
CA GLY A 138 -0.38 -3.37 -1.28
C GLY A 138 -0.17 -2.48 -2.51
N THR A 139 1.07 -2.08 -2.78
CA THR A 139 1.43 -1.17 -3.89
C THR A 139 2.69 -1.67 -4.58
N TYR A 140 2.68 -1.72 -5.91
CA TYR A 140 3.88 -2.04 -6.69
C TYR A 140 3.79 -1.41 -8.09
N ALA A 141 4.92 -1.00 -8.65
CA ALA A 141 5.01 -0.54 -10.04
C ALA A 141 6.40 -0.84 -10.62
N ASP A 142 6.41 -1.36 -11.84
CA ASP A 142 7.62 -1.61 -12.64
C ASP A 142 7.27 -1.46 -14.13
N ASN A 143 8.04 -0.64 -14.86
CA ASN A 143 7.82 -0.37 -16.29
C ASN A 143 8.01 -1.61 -17.17
N ASN A 144 8.75 -2.62 -16.70
CA ASN A 144 8.97 -3.85 -17.48
C ASN A 144 7.81 -4.84 -17.36
N THR A 145 6.93 -4.67 -16.37
CA THR A 145 5.84 -5.59 -16.07
C THR A 145 4.51 -4.86 -15.92
N CYS A 146 4.16 -4.46 -14.70
CA CYS A 146 2.88 -3.88 -14.36
C CYS A 146 2.90 -3.00 -13.11
N GLY A 147 1.86 -2.18 -12.98
CA GLY A 147 1.50 -1.47 -11.77
C GLY A 147 0.30 -2.12 -11.11
N VAL A 148 0.30 -2.19 -9.78
CA VAL A 148 -0.72 -2.87 -8.98
C VAL A 148 -1.04 -2.04 -7.74
N SER A 149 -2.32 -1.87 -7.46
CA SER A 149 -2.84 -1.34 -6.20
C SER A 149 -3.89 -2.28 -5.62
N CYS A 150 -3.71 -2.69 -4.36
CA CYS A 150 -4.52 -3.70 -3.70
C CYS A 150 -5.53 -3.11 -2.70
N THR A 151 -6.52 -3.93 -2.34
CA THR A 151 -7.48 -3.69 -1.26
C THR A 151 -7.96 -5.01 -0.67
N GLY A 152 -8.07 -5.12 0.66
CA GLY A 152 -8.57 -6.33 1.31
C GLY A 152 -7.98 -6.55 2.70
N HIS A 153 -7.87 -7.83 3.09
CA HIS A 153 -7.27 -8.25 4.35
C HIS A 153 -5.73 -8.10 4.32
N GLY A 154 -5.23 -6.95 4.75
CA GLY A 154 -3.81 -6.60 4.64
C GLY A 154 -2.80 -7.66 5.10
N GLU A 155 -3.08 -8.42 6.16
CA GLU A 155 -2.21 -9.49 6.63
C GLU A 155 -1.94 -10.56 5.55
N TYR A 156 -2.95 -10.89 4.74
CA TYR A 156 -2.78 -11.83 3.62
C TYR A 156 -1.95 -11.22 2.49
N PHE A 157 -2.24 -9.96 2.15
CA PHE A 157 -1.53 -9.26 1.07
C PHE A 157 -0.05 -9.05 1.40
N ILE A 158 0.29 -8.84 2.68
CA ILE A 158 1.67 -8.81 3.16
C ILE A 158 2.31 -10.20 3.07
N ARG A 159 1.70 -11.22 3.69
CA ARG A 159 2.27 -12.58 3.80
C ARG A 159 2.54 -13.23 2.44
N TYR A 160 1.76 -12.87 1.43
CA TYR A 160 1.85 -13.44 0.09
C TYR A 160 2.34 -12.44 -0.96
N THR A 161 2.81 -11.27 -0.54
CA THR A 161 3.41 -10.23 -1.40
C THR A 161 2.60 -9.99 -2.68
N VAL A 162 1.28 -9.84 -2.53
CA VAL A 162 0.31 -10.00 -3.64
C VAL A 162 0.65 -9.08 -4.82
N ALA A 163 0.94 -7.81 -4.58
CA ALA A 163 1.27 -6.87 -5.66
C ALA A 163 2.56 -7.25 -6.42
N ARG A 164 3.63 -7.61 -5.70
CA ARG A 164 4.90 -8.03 -6.33
C ARG A 164 4.78 -9.37 -7.03
N ASP A 165 3.98 -10.29 -6.48
CA ASP A 165 3.86 -11.66 -6.99
C ASP A 165 3.18 -11.69 -8.38
N ILE A 166 2.27 -10.75 -8.66
CA ILE A 166 1.72 -10.55 -10.01
C ILE A 166 2.81 -10.17 -10.99
N ALA A 167 3.61 -9.14 -10.66
CA ALA A 167 4.75 -8.75 -11.48
C ALA A 167 5.76 -9.90 -11.63
N ALA A 168 6.00 -10.68 -10.58
CA ALA A 168 6.93 -11.82 -10.59
C ALA A 168 6.47 -12.95 -11.52
N LEU A 169 5.18 -13.24 -11.54
CA LEU A 169 4.62 -14.22 -12.46
C LEU A 169 4.79 -13.77 -13.92
N MET A 170 4.52 -12.51 -14.21
CA MET A 170 4.74 -11.94 -15.54
C MET A 170 6.22 -11.99 -15.93
N GLU A 171 7.10 -11.53 -15.04
CA GLU A 171 8.55 -11.45 -15.23
C GLU A 171 9.20 -12.83 -15.43
N TYR A 172 8.91 -13.78 -14.53
CA TYR A 172 9.63 -15.05 -14.46
C TYR A 172 8.96 -16.18 -15.22
N LYS A 173 7.64 -16.13 -15.39
CA LYS A 173 6.90 -17.17 -16.13
C LYS A 173 6.37 -16.69 -17.48
N GLY A 174 6.48 -15.40 -17.80
CA GLY A 174 5.99 -14.85 -19.06
C GLY A 174 4.47 -14.92 -19.23
N VAL A 175 3.71 -15.10 -18.14
CA VAL A 175 2.25 -15.13 -18.21
C VAL A 175 1.68 -13.72 -18.37
N SER A 176 0.48 -13.62 -18.95
CA SER A 176 -0.20 -12.34 -19.10
C SER A 176 -0.65 -11.75 -17.74
N LEU A 177 -0.90 -10.43 -17.71
CA LEU A 177 -1.47 -9.76 -16.53
C LEU A 177 -2.75 -10.45 -16.06
N LYS A 178 -3.62 -10.83 -16.99
CA LYS A 178 -4.89 -11.51 -16.72
C LYS A 178 -4.68 -12.85 -16.04
N GLU A 179 -3.80 -13.69 -16.57
CA GLU A 179 -3.51 -15.01 -15.98
C GLU A 179 -2.89 -14.88 -14.58
N ALA A 180 -1.94 -13.96 -14.41
CA ALA A 180 -1.34 -13.68 -13.11
C ALA A 180 -2.40 -13.20 -12.09
N CYS A 181 -3.24 -12.23 -12.47
CA CYS A 181 -4.33 -11.72 -11.66
C CYS A 181 -5.33 -12.82 -11.26
N GLN A 182 -5.70 -13.68 -12.22
CA GLN A 182 -6.64 -14.78 -11.98
C GLN A 182 -6.09 -15.77 -10.96
N TYR A 183 -4.86 -16.26 -11.17
CA TYR A 183 -4.21 -17.18 -10.26
C TYR A 183 -4.06 -16.60 -8.85
N ILE A 184 -3.60 -15.36 -8.74
CA ILE A 184 -3.34 -14.75 -7.42
C ILE A 184 -4.63 -14.52 -6.65
N ILE A 185 -5.65 -13.90 -7.25
CA ILE A 185 -6.87 -13.49 -6.53
C ILE A 185 -7.86 -14.65 -6.35
N TYR A 186 -8.07 -15.47 -7.37
CA TYR A 186 -9.11 -16.49 -7.34
C TYR A 186 -8.62 -17.87 -6.88
N GLU A 187 -7.31 -18.12 -6.92
CA GLU A 187 -6.76 -19.40 -6.48
C GLU A 187 -5.89 -19.24 -5.24
N LYS A 188 -4.71 -18.62 -5.36
CA LYS A 188 -3.71 -18.56 -4.29
C LYS A 188 -4.28 -17.87 -3.04
N LEU A 189 -4.91 -16.71 -3.19
CA LEU A 189 -5.43 -15.95 -2.05
C LEU A 189 -6.63 -16.67 -1.40
N VAL A 190 -7.55 -17.22 -2.20
CA VAL A 190 -8.72 -17.99 -1.72
C VAL A 190 -8.28 -19.22 -0.94
N GLN A 191 -7.31 -19.99 -1.45
CA GLN A 191 -6.77 -21.17 -0.76
C GLN A 191 -6.17 -20.86 0.62
N LYS A 192 -5.74 -19.61 0.84
CA LYS A 192 -5.22 -19.15 2.13
C LYS A 192 -6.30 -18.57 3.04
N GLY A 193 -7.53 -18.40 2.55
CA GLY A 193 -8.62 -17.73 3.26
C GLY A 193 -8.53 -16.20 3.19
N GLY A 194 -7.71 -15.66 2.28
CA GLY A 194 -7.63 -14.22 2.05
C GLY A 194 -8.78 -13.72 1.18
N GLU A 195 -9.28 -12.53 1.50
CA GLU A 195 -10.33 -11.86 0.73
C GLU A 195 -9.85 -10.45 0.35
N GLY A 196 -10.13 -10.04 -0.88
CA GLY A 196 -9.79 -8.73 -1.40
C GLY A 196 -9.83 -8.68 -2.94
N GLY A 197 -9.16 -7.67 -3.47
CA GLY A 197 -9.00 -7.45 -4.89
C GLY A 197 -7.91 -6.42 -5.18
N LEU A 198 -7.80 -6.05 -6.44
CA LEU A 198 -6.82 -5.07 -6.91
C LEU A 198 -7.24 -4.45 -8.23
N VAL A 199 -6.56 -3.37 -8.57
CA VAL A 199 -6.53 -2.80 -9.92
C VAL A 199 -5.10 -2.86 -10.44
N ALA A 200 -4.93 -3.20 -11.72
CA ALA A 200 -3.61 -3.30 -12.33
C ALA A 200 -3.62 -2.85 -13.81
N ILE A 201 -2.47 -2.35 -14.25
CA ILE A 201 -2.17 -2.00 -15.64
C ILE A 201 -0.79 -2.56 -16.00
N ASP A 202 -0.64 -3.25 -17.12
CA ASP A 202 0.67 -3.70 -17.62
C ASP A 202 1.32 -2.70 -18.59
N LYS A 203 2.58 -2.96 -18.94
CA LYS A 203 3.37 -2.15 -19.87
C LYS A 203 2.75 -1.99 -21.27
N ASP A 204 1.84 -2.88 -21.65
CA ASP A 204 1.16 -2.86 -22.95
C ASP A 204 -0.23 -2.17 -22.85
N GLY A 205 -0.61 -1.69 -21.66
CA GLY A 205 -1.86 -0.98 -21.40
C GLY A 205 -3.07 -1.90 -21.22
N ASN A 206 -2.87 -3.19 -20.96
CA ASN A 206 -3.94 -4.08 -20.54
C ASN A 206 -4.33 -3.76 -19.09
N ILE A 207 -5.63 -3.84 -18.79
CA ILE A 207 -6.20 -3.42 -17.50
C ILE A 207 -6.94 -4.60 -16.89
N GLU A 208 -6.67 -4.90 -15.62
CA GLU A 208 -7.34 -5.93 -14.85
C GLU A 208 -7.84 -5.38 -13.51
N MET A 209 -9.03 -5.79 -13.09
CA MET A 209 -9.61 -5.36 -11.80
C MET A 209 -10.27 -6.53 -11.03
N PRO A 210 -9.54 -7.63 -10.76
CA PRO A 210 -10.07 -8.83 -10.10
C PRO A 210 -10.37 -8.58 -8.63
N PHE A 211 -11.38 -9.28 -8.11
CA PHE A 211 -11.71 -9.32 -6.69
C PHE A 211 -12.47 -10.61 -6.36
N ASN A 212 -12.18 -11.19 -5.19
CA ASN A 212 -12.86 -12.38 -4.67
C ASN A 212 -13.85 -12.05 -3.53
N SER A 213 -13.95 -10.78 -3.13
CA SER A 213 -14.94 -10.26 -2.19
C SER A 213 -16.36 -10.20 -2.79
N SER A 214 -17.34 -9.85 -1.95
CA SER A 214 -18.73 -9.62 -2.39
C SER A 214 -18.89 -8.46 -3.39
N GLY A 215 -18.00 -7.47 -3.33
CA GLY A 215 -17.96 -6.33 -4.23
C GLY A 215 -16.67 -5.54 -4.10
N MET A 216 -16.35 -4.76 -5.12
CA MET A 216 -15.22 -3.83 -5.15
C MET A 216 -15.56 -2.62 -6.02
N TYR A 217 -15.63 -1.44 -5.39
CA TYR A 217 -15.76 -0.16 -6.09
C TYR A 217 -14.55 0.07 -6.99
N ARG A 218 -14.76 0.13 -8.29
CA ARG A 218 -13.67 0.21 -9.27
C ARG A 218 -14.11 0.88 -10.56
N GLY A 219 -13.13 1.35 -11.32
CA GLY A 219 -13.35 1.84 -12.67
C GLY A 219 -12.02 2.10 -13.37
N PHE A 220 -12.07 2.24 -14.68
CA PHE A 220 -10.93 2.63 -15.49
C PHE A 220 -11.34 3.57 -16.61
N ALA A 221 -10.36 4.26 -17.17
CA ALA A 221 -10.50 5.02 -18.40
C ALA A 221 -9.25 4.81 -19.26
N LYS A 222 -9.45 4.59 -20.56
CA LYS A 222 -8.43 4.61 -21.60
C LYS A 222 -9.02 5.23 -22.88
N ASP A 223 -8.22 5.39 -23.92
CA ASP A 223 -8.70 6.00 -25.16
C ASP A 223 -9.96 5.28 -25.69
N GLY A 224 -11.01 6.06 -25.93
CA GLY A 224 -12.33 5.57 -26.37
C GLY A 224 -13.09 4.62 -25.41
N LYS A 225 -12.58 4.29 -24.21
CA LYS A 225 -13.23 3.32 -23.31
C LYS A 225 -13.19 3.76 -21.83
N ARG A 226 -14.35 3.75 -21.18
CA ARG A 226 -14.50 4.02 -19.74
C ARG A 226 -15.50 3.05 -19.13
N GLU A 227 -15.25 2.61 -17.91
CA GLU A 227 -16.12 1.67 -17.21
C GLU A 227 -16.05 1.91 -15.69
N VAL A 228 -17.19 1.75 -15.00
CA VAL A 228 -17.30 1.82 -13.54
C VAL A 228 -18.19 0.67 -13.07
N LYS A 229 -17.73 -0.07 -12.05
CA LYS A 229 -18.41 -1.26 -11.54
C LYS A 229 -18.27 -1.36 -10.01
N ILE A 230 -19.19 -2.10 -9.40
CA ILE A 230 -19.17 -2.41 -7.95
C ILE A 230 -19.23 -3.92 -7.75
N TYR A 231 -20.24 -4.57 -8.30
CA TYR A 231 -20.45 -6.01 -8.15
C TYR A 231 -19.82 -6.81 -9.30
N LYS A 232 -19.96 -8.13 -9.23
CA LYS A 232 -19.81 -9.02 -10.39
C LYS A 232 -21.02 -8.78 -11.31
N ASP A 233 -20.83 -8.90 -12.62
CA ASP A 233 -21.91 -8.75 -13.61
C ASP A 233 -23.08 -9.72 -13.33
#